data_AF-A0A8S3YT15-F1
#
_entry.id   AF-A0A8S3YT15-F1
#
_cell.length_a   1.000
_cell.length_b   1.000
_cell.length_c   1.000
_cell.angle_alpha   90.00
_cell.angle_beta   90.00
_cell.angle_gamma   90.00
#
_symmetry.space_group_name_H-M   'P 1'
#
loop_
_entity.id
_entity.type
_entity.pdbx_description
1 polymer ?
#
loop_
_entity_poly.entity_id
_entity_poly.type
_entity_poly.pdbx_seq_one_letter_code
_entity_poly.pdbx_strand_id
1 'polypeptide(L)'
;RTRLSQSVPMGCPLKAFLYYRRHFGRRKVRFYSPAPIRLCGSSNINEDDSLVTFTMDNSAPDGSNPAIVAFIVASNARRAAEMTLSERKDNITRVLAKVFQSEVALNPIFYDEKNWTGEPYSGGCYFLSMPPGVLTTYGRILREPVGNVFFAGTELATEWVGYMEGAIQSGTYAANQVLKSRGLDSDWKDDADDKVAKPKAQADRLRPSFFQRNAPGIPGFFGLLTLAGAGLALYSKL
;
A
#
# COMPACT_ATOMS: atom_id res chain seq x y z
N ARG A 1 -21.94 -17.98 5.79
CA ARG A 1 -21.17 -16.91 6.47
C ARG A 1 -20.02 -17.43 7.33
N THR A 2 -20.20 -18.43 8.20
CA THR A 2 -19.10 -18.99 9.03
C THR A 2 -17.82 -19.36 8.25
N ARG A 3 -17.97 -19.98 7.08
CA ARG A 3 -16.82 -20.28 6.20
C ARG A 3 -16.10 -19.03 5.70
N LEU A 4 -16.84 -17.99 5.32
CA LEU A 4 -16.27 -16.72 4.86
C LEU A 4 -15.37 -16.10 5.93
N SER A 5 -15.84 -15.96 7.17
CA SER A 5 -15.06 -15.35 8.26
C SER A 5 -13.79 -16.13 8.61
N GLN A 6 -13.74 -17.43 8.29
CA GLN A 6 -12.57 -18.28 8.52
C GLN A 6 -11.62 -18.34 7.31
N SER A 7 -12.00 -17.78 6.17
CA SER A 7 -11.25 -17.87 4.90
C SER A 7 -10.58 -16.55 4.48
N VAL A 8 -10.58 -15.54 5.35
CA VAL A 8 -10.09 -14.18 5.06
C VAL A 8 -8.99 -13.76 6.04
N PRO A 9 -7.74 -14.24 5.87
CA PRO A 9 -6.65 -13.88 6.77
C PRO A 9 -6.25 -12.41 6.60
N MET A 10 -5.75 -11.78 7.65
CA MET A 10 -5.17 -10.44 7.58
C MET A 10 -3.75 -10.46 7.01
N GLY A 11 -3.33 -9.34 6.43
CA GLY A 11 -1.94 -9.15 6.01
C GLY A 11 -0.96 -9.12 7.19
N CYS A 12 0.34 -9.26 6.88
CA CYS A 12 1.41 -9.35 7.86
C CYS A 12 2.42 -8.20 7.69
N PRO A 13 2.22 -7.03 8.35
CA PRO A 13 3.17 -5.94 8.32
C PRO A 13 3.78 -5.66 9.70
N LEU A 14 5.01 -5.19 9.66
CA LEU A 14 5.67 -4.51 10.75
C LEU A 14 6.04 -3.10 10.27
N LYS A 15 5.73 -2.10 11.10
CA LYS A 15 6.02 -0.69 10.83
C LYS A 15 7.08 -0.22 11.81
N ALA A 16 8.24 0.17 11.31
CA ALA A 16 9.35 0.67 12.12
C ALA A 16 9.52 2.17 11.90
N PHE A 17 9.74 2.91 12.98
CA PHE A 17 9.95 4.35 13.01
C PHE A 17 11.36 4.64 13.52
N LEU A 18 12.13 5.38 12.73
CA LEU A 18 13.51 5.71 13.02
C LEU A 18 13.66 7.22 13.02
N TYR A 19 14.01 7.79 14.18
CA TYR A 19 14.22 9.22 14.35
C TYR A 19 15.70 9.54 14.37
N TYR A 20 16.05 10.70 13.84
CA TYR A 20 17.42 11.13 13.64
C TYR A 20 17.60 12.57 14.10
N ARG A 21 18.83 12.91 14.51
CA ARG A 21 19.18 14.29 14.88
C ARG A 21 19.07 15.26 13.69
N ARG A 22 19.25 14.77 12.46
CA ARG A 22 19.21 15.56 11.22
C ARG A 22 18.71 14.71 10.06
N HIS A 23 18.15 15.36 9.06
CA HIS A 23 17.87 14.74 7.77
C HIS A 23 19.18 14.30 7.08
N PHE A 24 19.20 13.09 6.51
CA PHE A 24 20.45 12.47 6.06
C PHE A 24 20.46 11.89 4.65
N GLY A 25 19.37 12.01 3.89
CA GLY A 25 19.32 11.59 2.49
C GLY A 25 19.96 12.62 1.57
N ARG A 26 21.27 12.55 1.30
CA ARG A 26 21.91 13.31 0.21
C ARG A 26 22.63 12.33 -0.70
N ARG A 27 22.30 12.33 -1.99
CA ARG A 27 22.94 11.47 -3.00
C ARG A 27 23.52 12.30 -4.12
N LYS A 28 24.74 11.96 -4.57
CA LYS A 28 25.23 12.41 -5.88
C LYS A 28 24.58 11.53 -6.94
N VAL A 29 23.65 12.09 -7.71
CA VAL A 29 23.09 11.38 -8.88
C VAL A 29 24.09 11.51 -10.02
N ARG A 30 24.86 10.44 -10.25
CA ARG A 30 26.05 10.42 -11.13
C ARG A 30 25.79 10.84 -12.59
N PHE A 31 24.53 10.94 -13.01
CA PHE A 31 24.14 11.22 -14.41
C PHE A 31 23.39 12.54 -14.63
N TYR A 32 22.91 13.24 -13.59
CA TYR A 32 21.97 14.36 -13.79
C TYR A 32 22.32 15.67 -13.09
N SER A 33 23.21 15.69 -12.09
CA SER A 33 23.58 16.95 -11.44
C SER A 33 24.97 16.88 -10.78
N PRO A 34 25.80 17.92 -10.94
CA PRO A 34 27.07 18.05 -10.22
C PRO A 34 26.87 18.30 -8.71
N ALA A 35 25.69 18.77 -8.28
CA ALA A 35 25.36 19.03 -6.88
C ALA A 35 24.67 17.82 -6.22
N PRO A 36 24.97 17.53 -4.93
CA PRO A 36 24.25 16.49 -4.19
C PRO A 36 22.77 16.84 -4.05
N ILE A 37 21.90 15.93 -4.45
CA ILE A 37 20.45 16.07 -4.35
C ILE A 37 19.98 15.51 -3.01
N ARG A 38 19.12 16.25 -2.31
CA ARG A 38 18.44 15.75 -1.11
C ARG A 38 17.37 14.73 -1.53
N LEU A 39 17.46 13.52 -1.01
CA LEU A 39 16.46 12.48 -1.18
C LEU A 39 15.23 12.78 -0.30
N CYS A 40 14.05 12.43 -0.79
CA CYS A 40 12.77 12.68 -0.12
C CYS A 40 12.39 11.62 0.94
N GLY A 41 13.29 10.70 1.30
CA GLY A 41 13.01 9.63 2.27
C GLY A 41 12.17 8.47 1.74
N SER A 42 11.57 8.60 0.54
CA SER A 42 10.83 7.51 -0.09
C SER A 42 11.73 6.59 -0.90
N SER A 43 11.61 5.28 -0.69
CA SER A 43 12.36 4.27 -1.45
C SER A 43 11.56 2.98 -1.59
N ASN A 44 11.59 2.38 -2.78
CA ASN A 44 11.14 1.00 -3.00
C ASN A 44 12.38 0.11 -3.04
N ILE A 45 12.41 -0.91 -2.19
CA ILE A 45 13.57 -1.78 -2.00
C ILE A 45 13.14 -3.19 -2.43
N ASN A 46 13.67 -3.62 -3.57
CA ASN A 46 13.39 -4.93 -4.16
C ASN A 46 14.66 -5.78 -4.18
N GLU A 47 15.14 -6.13 -2.99
CA GLU A 47 16.26 -7.05 -2.79
C GLU A 47 15.79 -8.21 -1.92
N ASP A 48 16.02 -9.45 -2.34
CA ASP A 48 15.49 -10.66 -1.68
C ASP A 48 15.92 -10.80 -0.21
N ASP A 49 17.12 -10.30 0.11
CA ASP A 49 17.69 -10.33 1.45
C ASP A 49 17.32 -9.12 2.31
N SER A 50 16.66 -8.11 1.75
CA SER A 50 16.25 -6.91 2.49
C SER A 50 15.02 -7.18 3.34
N LEU A 51 15.09 -6.82 4.63
CA LEU A 51 13.91 -6.84 5.50
C LEU A 51 12.92 -5.73 5.14
N VAL A 52 13.42 -4.56 4.73
CA VAL A 52 12.61 -3.39 4.39
C VAL A 52 12.17 -3.47 2.94
N THR A 53 10.88 -3.24 2.68
CA THR A 53 10.30 -3.24 1.34
C THR A 53 10.09 -1.82 0.82
N PHE A 54 9.64 -0.92 1.71
CA PHE A 54 9.34 0.46 1.33
C PHE A 54 9.62 1.41 2.50
N THR A 55 10.02 2.64 2.20
CA THR A 55 10.22 3.70 3.19
C THR A 55 9.50 4.97 2.79
N MET A 56 9.21 5.83 3.77
CA MET A 56 8.79 7.22 3.56
C MET A 56 9.43 8.13 4.60
N ASP A 57 9.53 9.42 4.26
CA ASP A 57 9.77 10.47 5.25
C ASP A 57 8.57 10.58 6.20
N ASN A 58 8.85 10.56 7.50
CA ASN A 58 7.87 10.70 8.58
C ASN A 58 8.22 11.88 9.50
N SER A 59 9.03 12.82 9.00
CA SER A 59 9.38 14.04 9.73
C SER A 59 8.16 14.93 9.91
N ALA A 60 8.18 15.76 10.95
CA ALA A 60 7.08 16.69 11.19
C ALA A 60 7.01 17.74 10.07
N PRO A 61 5.81 18.29 9.76
CA PRO A 61 5.63 19.27 8.69
C PRO A 61 6.47 20.56 8.85
N ASP A 62 6.83 20.91 10.09
CA ASP A 62 7.70 22.05 10.41
C ASP A 62 9.20 21.75 10.25
N GLY A 63 9.56 20.54 9.84
CA GLY A 63 10.94 20.07 9.69
C GLY A 63 11.60 19.61 10.99
N SER A 64 10.89 19.64 12.12
CA SER A 64 11.35 19.04 13.37
C SER A 64 11.23 17.51 13.33
N ASN A 65 11.89 16.84 14.27
CA ASN A 65 11.87 15.38 14.42
C ASN A 65 12.12 14.60 13.11
N PRO A 66 13.31 14.75 12.48
CA PRO A 66 13.64 14.02 11.26
C PRO A 66 13.42 12.52 11.44
N ALA A 67 12.55 11.91 10.63
CA ALA A 67 12.20 10.51 10.79
C ALA A 67 11.98 9.79 9.48
N ILE A 68 12.26 8.49 9.48
CA ILE A 68 11.92 7.57 8.42
C ILE A 68 10.98 6.53 8.99
N VAL A 69 9.88 6.28 8.28
CA VAL A 69 9.08 5.08 8.47
C VAL A 69 9.53 4.02 7.48
N ALA A 70 9.83 2.83 7.98
CA ALA A 70 10.18 1.66 7.20
C ALA A 70 9.06 0.61 7.32
N PHE A 71 8.63 0.10 6.18
CA PHE A 71 7.62 -0.94 6.08
C PHE A 71 8.27 -2.27 5.75
N ILE A 72 7.98 -3.25 6.60
CA ILE A 72 8.41 -4.64 6.48
C ILE A 72 7.12 -5.42 6.28
N VAL A 73 6.94 -6.07 5.13
CA VAL A 73 5.64 -6.65 4.75
C VAL A 73 5.75 -8.12 4.34
N ALA A 74 4.64 -8.83 4.48
CA ALA A 74 4.46 -10.21 4.06
C ALA A 74 5.53 -11.16 4.64
N SER A 75 6.28 -11.88 3.79
CA SER A 75 7.34 -12.82 4.20
C SER A 75 8.41 -12.14 5.04
N ASN A 76 8.72 -10.88 4.78
CA ASN A 76 9.75 -10.16 5.50
C ASN A 76 9.32 -9.87 6.94
N ALA A 77 8.04 -9.59 7.18
CA ALA A 77 7.52 -9.38 8.53
C ALA A 77 7.51 -10.68 9.35
N ARG A 78 7.24 -11.82 8.71
CA ARG A 78 7.38 -13.14 9.36
C ARG A 78 8.83 -13.43 9.76
N ARG A 79 9.77 -13.22 8.85
CA ARG A 79 11.22 -13.33 9.15
C ARG A 79 11.64 -12.36 10.26
N ALA A 80 11.12 -11.13 10.24
CA ALA A 80 11.40 -10.14 11.26
C ALA A 80 10.89 -10.57 12.65
N ALA A 81 9.75 -11.26 12.71
CA ALA A 81 9.15 -11.72 13.97
C ALA A 81 10.01 -12.78 14.69
N GLU A 82 10.87 -13.49 13.97
CA GLU A 82 11.82 -14.48 14.52
C GLU A 82 13.09 -13.84 15.11
N MET A 83 13.32 -12.54 14.87
CA MET A 83 14.47 -11.81 15.36
C MET A 83 14.18 -11.15 16.72
N THR A 84 15.23 -10.77 17.45
CA THR A 84 15.11 -9.83 18.57
C THR A 84 14.90 -8.40 18.06
N LEU A 85 14.42 -7.51 18.94
CA LEU A 85 14.26 -6.08 18.64
C LEU A 85 15.58 -5.44 18.18
N SER A 86 16.71 -5.81 18.81
CA SER A 86 18.03 -5.28 18.46
C SER A 86 18.48 -5.74 17.07
N GLU A 87 18.31 -7.03 16.76
CA GLU A 87 18.68 -7.58 15.45
C GLU A 87 17.84 -6.95 14.32
N ARG A 88 16.53 -6.76 14.54
CA ARG A 88 15.67 -6.05 13.59
C ARG A 88 16.14 -4.63 13.37
N LYS A 89 16.36 -3.86 14.45
CA LYS A 89 16.86 -2.49 14.38
C LYS A 89 18.16 -2.42 13.58
N ASP A 90 19.13 -3.27 13.89
CA ASP A 90 20.44 -3.29 13.22
C ASP A 90 20.34 -3.69 11.75
N ASN A 91 19.45 -4.62 11.41
CA ASN A 91 19.19 -4.99 10.01
C ASN A 91 18.58 -3.79 9.25
N ILE A 92 17.51 -3.20 9.79
CA ILE A 92 16.81 -2.08 9.18
C ILE A 92 17.75 -0.90 8.97
N THR A 93 18.52 -0.50 9.98
CA THR A 93 19.44 0.65 9.86
C THR A 93 20.55 0.41 8.84
N ARG A 94 21.06 -0.83 8.71
CA ARG A 94 22.01 -1.21 7.65
C ARG A 94 21.39 -1.09 6.26
N VAL A 95 20.14 -1.56 6.08
CA VAL A 95 19.41 -1.40 4.82
C VAL A 95 19.24 0.09 4.48
N LEU A 96 18.80 0.91 5.44
CA LEU A 96 18.65 2.35 5.22
C LEU A 96 19.98 3.04 4.90
N ALA A 97 21.07 2.66 5.56
CA ALA A 97 22.40 3.19 5.30
C ALA A 97 22.87 2.88 3.88
N LYS A 98 22.61 1.67 3.39
CA LYS A 98 22.90 1.24 2.02
C LYS A 98 22.06 2.03 1.01
N VAL A 99 20.74 2.09 1.21
CA VAL A 99 19.79 2.73 0.28
C VAL A 99 20.01 4.23 0.18
N PHE A 100 20.17 4.90 1.31
CA PHE A 100 20.38 6.35 1.37
C PHE A 100 21.86 6.75 1.28
N GLN A 101 22.78 5.79 1.20
CA GLN A 101 24.24 5.98 1.17
C GLN A 101 24.72 6.92 2.28
N SER A 102 24.30 6.63 3.51
CA SER A 102 24.47 7.56 4.64
C SER A 102 24.66 6.84 5.96
N GLU A 103 25.82 7.06 6.59
CA GLU A 103 26.15 6.49 7.90
C GLU A 103 25.28 7.03 9.04
N VAL A 104 24.67 8.20 8.85
CA VAL A 104 23.70 8.73 9.82
C VAL A 104 22.53 7.77 10.00
N ALA A 105 22.14 7.04 8.95
CA ALA A 105 21.06 6.05 8.99
C ALA A 105 21.33 4.91 9.98
N LEU A 106 22.61 4.60 10.25
CA LEU A 106 23.06 3.59 11.21
C LEU A 106 22.78 3.99 12.66
N ASN A 107 22.61 5.29 12.92
CA ASN A 107 22.58 5.86 14.27
C ASN A 107 21.28 6.63 14.54
N PRO A 108 20.11 5.97 14.56
CA PRO A 108 18.87 6.61 14.97
C PRO A 108 18.95 7.00 16.46
N ILE A 109 18.48 8.20 16.79
CA ILE A 109 18.40 8.67 18.18
C ILE A 109 17.23 8.03 18.94
N PHE A 110 16.23 7.56 18.20
CA PHE A 110 15.09 6.81 18.74
C PHE A 110 14.57 5.83 17.69
N TYR A 111 14.13 4.67 18.16
CA TYR A 111 13.62 3.58 17.36
C TYR A 111 12.39 3.01 18.04
N ASP A 112 11.31 2.85 17.28
CA ASP A 112 10.09 2.20 17.73
C ASP A 112 9.53 1.33 16.60
N GLU A 113 8.79 0.28 16.94
CA GLU A 113 8.16 -0.58 15.95
C GLU A 113 6.83 -1.16 16.45
N LYS A 114 5.91 -1.37 15.50
CA LYS A 114 4.66 -2.09 15.73
C LYS A 114 4.57 -3.29 14.81
N ASN A 115 4.57 -4.47 15.41
CA ASN A 115 4.19 -5.70 14.74
C ASN A 115 2.66 -5.87 14.81
N TRP A 116 1.98 -5.75 13.67
CA TRP A 116 0.53 -5.85 13.63
C TRP A 116 0.00 -7.29 13.64
N THR A 117 0.83 -8.28 13.31
CA THR A 117 0.37 -9.68 13.38
C THR A 117 0.29 -10.22 14.80
N GLY A 118 1.00 -9.59 15.74
CA GLY A 118 0.93 -9.92 17.16
C GLY A 118 -0.31 -9.34 17.85
N GLU A 119 -1.09 -8.49 17.19
CA GLU A 119 -2.24 -7.81 17.81
C GLU A 119 -3.48 -8.71 17.81
N PRO A 120 -3.94 -9.21 18.98
CA PRO A 120 -5.02 -10.19 19.04
C PRO A 120 -6.37 -9.65 18.55
N TYR A 121 -6.58 -8.34 18.61
CA TYR A 121 -7.82 -7.69 18.18
C TYR A 121 -7.80 -7.21 16.72
N SER A 122 -6.66 -7.29 16.05
CA SER A 122 -6.53 -6.95 14.63
C SER A 122 -6.21 -8.17 13.77
N GLY A 123 -5.42 -9.12 14.30
CA GLY A 123 -4.94 -10.31 13.57
C GLY A 123 -3.89 -10.03 12.48
N GLY A 124 -3.63 -8.75 12.18
CA GLY A 124 -2.73 -8.29 11.13
C GLY A 124 -3.13 -6.90 10.63
N CYS A 125 -2.56 -6.50 9.49
CA CYS A 125 -2.81 -5.21 8.82
C CYS A 125 -2.37 -5.28 7.34
N TYR A 126 -2.72 -4.32 6.49
CA TYR A 126 -3.72 -3.26 6.70
C TYR A 126 -5.13 -3.77 6.43
N PHE A 127 -5.24 -4.76 5.54
CA PHE A 127 -6.50 -5.26 5.04
C PHE A 127 -6.48 -6.79 4.95
N LEU A 128 -7.67 -7.38 4.82
CA LEU A 128 -7.82 -8.80 4.59
C LEU A 128 -7.29 -9.24 3.22
N SER A 129 -6.67 -10.41 3.17
CA SER A 129 -6.36 -11.08 1.93
C SER A 129 -7.53 -11.99 1.56
N MET A 130 -7.91 -12.00 0.28
CA MET A 130 -8.90 -12.91 -0.28
C MET A 130 -8.17 -13.97 -1.11
N PRO A 131 -7.93 -15.18 -0.56
CA PRO A 131 -7.36 -16.29 -1.32
C PRO A 131 -8.19 -16.60 -2.58
N PRO A 132 -7.58 -17.26 -3.59
CA PRO A 132 -8.29 -17.65 -4.80
C PRO A 132 -9.61 -18.37 -4.51
N GLY A 133 -10.68 -17.94 -5.20
CA GLY A 133 -12.01 -18.52 -5.09
C GLY A 133 -12.87 -17.98 -3.94
N VAL A 134 -12.31 -17.32 -2.91
CA VAL A 134 -13.10 -16.79 -1.77
C VAL A 134 -14.03 -15.68 -2.23
N LEU A 135 -13.52 -14.70 -2.98
CA LEU A 135 -14.31 -13.56 -3.45
C LEU A 135 -15.44 -13.98 -4.41
N THR A 136 -15.19 -14.91 -5.33
CA THR A 136 -16.21 -15.38 -6.27
C THR A 136 -17.27 -16.25 -5.60
N THR A 137 -16.89 -17.04 -4.59
CA THR A 137 -17.81 -17.92 -3.87
C THR A 137 -18.66 -17.15 -2.85
N TYR A 138 -18.06 -16.20 -2.12
CA TYR A 138 -18.70 -15.57 -0.96
C TYR A 138 -18.84 -14.04 -1.06
N GLY A 139 -18.32 -13.40 -2.11
CA GLY A 139 -18.28 -11.94 -2.20
C GLY A 139 -19.66 -11.28 -2.13
N ARG A 140 -20.70 -11.92 -2.68
CA ARG A 140 -22.08 -11.42 -2.63
C ARG A 140 -22.62 -11.27 -1.20
N ILE A 141 -22.19 -12.16 -0.30
CA ILE A 141 -22.69 -12.21 1.07
C ILE A 141 -21.82 -11.42 2.06
N LEU A 142 -20.85 -10.62 1.58
CA LEU A 142 -19.94 -9.86 2.46
C LEU A 142 -20.70 -8.85 3.32
N ARG A 143 -21.63 -8.11 2.73
CA ARG A 143 -22.35 -6.98 3.35
C ARG A 143 -23.76 -7.33 3.82
N GLU A 144 -24.26 -8.52 3.48
CA GLU A 144 -25.64 -8.92 3.81
C GLU A 144 -25.87 -8.90 5.34
N PRO A 145 -26.96 -8.31 5.85
CA PRO A 145 -27.27 -8.41 7.27
C PRO A 145 -27.67 -9.83 7.66
N VAL A 146 -27.52 -10.17 8.94
CA VAL A 146 -28.04 -11.43 9.52
C VAL A 146 -29.00 -11.08 10.63
N GLY A 147 -30.30 -11.17 10.35
CA GLY A 147 -31.34 -10.66 11.26
C GLY A 147 -31.11 -9.18 11.57
N ASN A 148 -30.96 -8.85 12.85
CA ASN A 148 -30.71 -7.48 13.32
C ASN A 148 -29.21 -7.15 13.46
N VAL A 149 -28.32 -7.99 12.91
CA VAL A 149 -26.88 -7.75 12.90
C VAL A 149 -26.46 -7.18 11.55
N PHE A 150 -25.98 -5.95 11.57
CA PHE A 150 -25.42 -5.23 10.43
C PHE A 150 -23.90 -5.16 10.57
N PHE A 151 -23.19 -5.19 9.45
CA PHE A 151 -21.74 -5.35 9.43
C PHE A 151 -21.09 -4.09 8.85
N ALA A 152 -20.07 -3.59 9.56
CA ALA A 152 -19.18 -2.51 9.15
C ALA A 152 -17.73 -3.00 9.16
N GLY A 153 -16.81 -2.12 8.80
CA GLY A 153 -15.38 -2.43 8.67
C GLY A 153 -14.91 -2.11 7.26
N THR A 154 -13.68 -1.59 7.15
CA THR A 154 -13.16 -1.09 5.86
C THR A 154 -13.19 -2.15 4.76
N GLU A 155 -13.15 -3.42 5.13
CA GLU A 155 -13.26 -4.60 4.29
C GLU A 155 -14.62 -4.72 3.56
N LEU A 156 -15.64 -4.04 4.08
CA LEU A 156 -17.00 -4.02 3.57
C LEU A 156 -17.32 -2.74 2.79
N ALA A 157 -16.34 -1.85 2.62
CA ALA A 157 -16.45 -0.68 1.77
C ALA A 157 -16.56 -1.08 0.29
N THR A 158 -17.03 -0.15 -0.54
CA THR A 158 -16.99 -0.26 -2.01
C THR A 158 -15.89 0.58 -2.63
N GLU A 159 -15.40 1.58 -1.89
CA GLU A 159 -14.30 2.43 -2.28
C GLU A 159 -13.26 2.46 -1.16
N TRP A 160 -11.98 2.57 -1.51
CA TRP A 160 -10.88 2.64 -0.54
C TRP A 160 -10.90 1.51 0.51
N VAL A 161 -11.26 0.30 0.07
CA VAL A 161 -11.25 -0.91 0.90
C VAL A 161 -9.86 -1.11 1.51
N GLY A 162 -9.80 -1.26 2.83
CA GLY A 162 -8.54 -1.39 3.58
C GLY A 162 -7.95 -0.08 4.09
N TYR A 163 -8.59 1.06 3.82
CA TYR A 163 -8.17 2.38 4.29
C TYR A 163 -9.15 2.97 5.31
N MET A 164 -8.77 4.09 5.92
CA MET A 164 -9.62 4.81 6.88
C MET A 164 -10.91 5.33 6.21
N GLU A 165 -10.82 5.77 4.96
CA GLU A 165 -11.93 6.20 4.13
C GLU A 165 -12.96 5.08 3.96
N GLY A 166 -12.52 3.86 3.68
CA GLY A 166 -13.41 2.70 3.62
C GLY A 166 -14.05 2.35 4.97
N ALA A 167 -13.33 2.56 6.08
CA ALA A 167 -13.89 2.36 7.42
C ALA A 167 -15.04 3.36 7.70
N ILE A 168 -14.86 4.62 7.31
CA ILE A 168 -15.90 5.65 7.42
C ILE A 168 -17.10 5.28 6.53
N GLN A 169 -16.86 5.01 5.24
CA GLN A 169 -17.92 4.67 4.28
C GLN A 169 -18.75 3.47 4.75
N SER A 170 -18.10 2.37 5.12
CA SER A 170 -18.78 1.14 5.55
C SER A 170 -19.50 1.30 6.88
N GLY A 171 -18.92 2.05 7.83
CA GLY A 171 -19.49 2.34 9.14
C GLY A 171 -20.80 3.09 9.01
N THR A 172 -20.81 4.16 8.21
CA THR A 172 -22.03 4.94 8.04
C THR A 172 -23.07 4.22 7.20
N TYR A 173 -22.65 3.47 6.17
CA TYR A 173 -23.55 2.58 5.45
C TYR A 173 -24.28 1.61 6.39
N ALA A 174 -23.55 0.95 7.29
CA ALA A 174 -24.15 0.02 8.25
C ALA A 174 -25.14 0.73 9.21
N ALA A 175 -24.80 1.93 9.68
CA ALA A 175 -25.70 2.74 10.49
C ALA A 175 -27.01 3.10 9.75
N ASN A 176 -26.91 3.45 8.47
CA ASN A 176 -28.07 3.74 7.61
C ASN A 176 -28.97 2.53 7.42
N GLN A 177 -28.38 1.33 7.26
CA GLN A 177 -29.16 0.09 7.21
C GLN A 177 -29.93 -0.16 8.52
N VAL A 178 -29.33 0.15 9.68
CA VAL A 178 -30.01 0.06 10.98
C VAL A 178 -31.17 1.05 11.04
N LEU A 179 -30.95 2.33 10.71
CA LEU A 179 -32.02 3.35 10.72
C LEU A 179 -33.19 2.95 9.83
N LYS A 180 -32.89 2.53 8.59
CA LYS A 180 -33.90 2.07 7.64
C LYS A 180 -34.69 0.86 8.16
N SER A 181 -34.03 -0.09 8.83
CA SER A 181 -34.72 -1.24 9.44
C SER A 181 -35.67 -0.84 10.58
N ARG A 182 -35.49 0.34 11.16
CA ARG A 182 -36.34 0.92 12.21
C ARG A 182 -37.39 1.89 11.67
N GLY A 183 -37.48 2.08 10.35
CA GLY A 183 -38.37 3.06 9.73
C GLY A 183 -37.94 4.50 9.99
N LEU A 184 -36.67 4.74 10.29
CA LEU A 184 -36.07 6.06 10.47
C LEU A 184 -35.30 6.45 9.21
N ASP A 185 -35.41 7.71 8.82
CA ASP A 185 -34.62 8.27 7.73
C ASP A 185 -33.21 8.63 8.21
N SER A 186 -32.27 8.57 7.28
CA SER A 186 -30.89 9.00 7.47
C SER A 186 -30.70 10.38 6.83
N ASP A 187 -30.18 11.34 7.60
CA ASP A 187 -29.66 12.59 7.05
C ASP A 187 -28.33 12.41 6.31
N TRP A 188 -27.63 11.28 6.55
CA TRP A 188 -26.37 10.95 5.91
C TRP A 188 -26.60 10.24 4.59
N LYS A 189 -26.18 10.88 3.50
CA LYS A 189 -26.21 10.30 2.15
C LYS A 189 -24.92 9.51 1.94
N ASP A 190 -25.04 8.28 1.44
CA ASP A 190 -23.85 7.49 1.09
C ASP A 190 -22.91 8.34 0.21
N ASP A 191 -21.60 8.27 0.45
CA ASP A 191 -20.58 9.06 -0.27
C ASP A 191 -20.66 8.92 -1.80
N ALA A 192 -21.32 7.88 -2.31
CA ALA A 192 -21.61 7.71 -3.74
C ALA A 192 -22.53 8.82 -4.29
N ASP A 193 -23.43 9.37 -3.47
CA ASP A 193 -24.30 10.50 -3.79
C ASP A 193 -23.77 11.83 -3.23
N ASP A 194 -22.89 11.79 -2.23
CA ASP A 194 -22.35 12.98 -1.60
C ASP A 194 -21.21 13.61 -2.43
N LYS A 195 -21.62 14.41 -3.43
CA LYS A 195 -20.75 15.35 -4.17
C LYS A 195 -20.14 16.45 -3.26
N VAL A 196 -20.24 16.33 -1.94
CA VAL A 196 -20.16 17.46 -0.98
C VAL A 196 -18.80 17.55 -0.27
N ALA A 197 -18.00 16.49 -0.22
CA ALA A 197 -16.57 16.64 0.07
C ALA A 197 -15.81 16.84 -1.24
N LYS A 198 -15.91 18.03 -1.85
CA LYS A 198 -14.92 18.41 -2.89
C LYS A 198 -13.53 18.21 -2.27
N PRO A 199 -12.68 17.36 -2.84
CA PRO A 199 -11.31 17.21 -2.36
C PRO A 199 -10.68 18.61 -2.24
N LYS A 200 -10.09 18.94 -1.09
CA LYS A 200 -9.38 20.23 -0.92
C LYS A 200 -8.33 20.45 -2.01
N ALA A 201 -7.79 19.36 -2.58
CA ALA A 201 -7.05 19.34 -3.82
C ALA A 201 -7.82 18.48 -4.83
N GLN A 202 -8.28 19.08 -5.93
CA GLN A 202 -8.90 18.37 -7.04
C GLN A 202 -8.03 17.18 -7.43
N ALA A 203 -8.55 15.95 -7.33
CA ALA A 203 -7.80 14.79 -7.75
C ALA A 203 -7.51 14.91 -9.25
N ASP A 204 -6.24 15.09 -9.59
CA ASP A 204 -5.85 15.15 -10.99
C ASP A 204 -6.17 13.82 -11.65
N ARG A 205 -6.97 13.88 -12.72
CA ARG A 205 -7.29 12.69 -13.50
C ARG A 205 -5.99 12.11 -14.03
N LEU A 206 -5.74 10.82 -13.76
CA LEU A 206 -4.64 10.09 -14.39
C LEU A 206 -4.82 10.12 -15.91
N ARG A 207 -3.91 10.81 -16.62
CA ARG A 207 -3.92 10.94 -18.08
C ARG A 207 -2.74 10.15 -18.64
N PRO A 208 -2.94 8.89 -19.05
CA PRO A 208 -1.85 8.12 -19.64
C PRO A 208 -1.40 8.78 -20.96
N SER A 209 -0.09 8.78 -21.19
CA SER A 209 0.49 9.30 -22.42
C SER A 209 0.05 8.48 -23.64
N PHE A 210 0.34 8.98 -24.83
CA PHE A 210 0.11 8.22 -26.08
C PHE A 210 0.82 6.87 -26.04
N PHE A 211 2.08 6.84 -25.62
CA PHE A 211 2.88 5.60 -25.56
C PHE A 211 2.40 4.64 -24.48
N GLN A 212 1.98 5.12 -23.31
CA GLN A 212 1.41 4.25 -22.27
C GLN A 212 0.14 3.53 -22.72
N ARG A 213 -0.62 4.12 -23.65
CA ARG A 213 -1.85 3.52 -24.19
C ARG A 213 -1.60 2.60 -25.38
N ASN A 214 -0.64 2.93 -26.23
CA ASN A 214 -0.49 2.30 -27.55
C ASN A 214 0.77 1.44 -27.70
N ALA A 215 1.73 1.51 -26.77
CA ALA A 215 2.88 0.61 -26.82
C ALA A 215 2.41 -0.85 -26.70
N PRO A 216 2.84 -1.74 -27.61
CA PRO A 216 2.43 -3.13 -27.55
C PRO A 216 3.06 -3.83 -26.33
N GLY A 217 2.35 -4.79 -25.75
CA GLY A 217 2.96 -5.74 -24.83
C GLY A 217 4.01 -6.60 -25.54
N ILE A 218 4.85 -7.32 -24.78
CA ILE A 218 5.94 -8.16 -25.33
C ILE A 218 5.44 -9.10 -26.45
N PRO A 219 4.32 -9.84 -26.29
CA PRO A 219 3.81 -10.68 -27.38
C PRO A 219 3.37 -9.88 -28.61
N GLY A 220 2.76 -8.72 -28.41
CA GLY A 220 2.34 -7.83 -29.50
C GLY A 220 3.52 -7.28 -30.28
N PHE A 221 4.62 -6.95 -29.59
CA PHE A 221 5.86 -6.51 -30.23
C PHE A 221 6.45 -7.59 -31.13
N PHE A 222 6.56 -8.83 -30.65
CA PHE A 222 7.03 -9.94 -31.47
C PHE A 222 6.08 -10.25 -32.63
N GLY A 223 4.76 -10.17 -32.41
CA GLY A 223 3.77 -10.31 -33.49
C GLY A 223 3.97 -9.29 -34.62
N LEU A 224 4.23 -8.02 -34.28
CA LEU A 224 4.52 -6.97 -35.27
C LEU A 224 5.83 -7.24 -36.02
N LEU A 225 6.88 -7.69 -35.31
CA LEU A 225 8.15 -8.07 -35.95
C LEU A 225 7.97 -9.23 -36.93
N THR A 226 7.18 -10.25 -36.57
CA THR A 226 6.86 -11.38 -37.45
C THR A 226 6.13 -10.91 -38.71
N LEU A 227 5.15 -10.02 -38.58
CA LEU A 227 4.44 -9.45 -39.73
C LEU A 227 5.36 -8.64 -40.64
N ALA A 228 6.23 -7.80 -40.07
CA ALA A 228 7.21 -7.04 -40.82
C ALA A 228 8.22 -7.97 -41.56
N GLY A 229 8.69 -9.02 -40.88
CA GLY A 229 9.56 -10.03 -41.47
C GLY A 229 8.90 -10.80 -42.61
N ALA A 230 7.63 -11.19 -42.45
CA ALA A 230 6.85 -11.83 -43.51
C ALA A 230 6.65 -10.89 -44.71
N GLY A 231 6.39 -9.60 -44.46
CA GLY A 231 6.27 -8.58 -45.51
C GLY A 231 7.57 -8.41 -46.30
N LEU A 232 8.72 -8.33 -45.62
CA LEU A 232 10.03 -8.25 -46.29
C LEU A 232 10.36 -9.50 -47.11
N ALA A 233 10.03 -10.70 -46.59
CA ALA A 233 10.24 -11.94 -47.31
C ALA A 233 9.37 -12.02 -48.59
N LEU A 234 8.14 -11.53 -48.54
CA LEU A 234 7.28 -11.42 -49.73
C LEU A 234 7.84 -10.41 -50.73
N TYR A 235 8.33 -9.25 -50.26
CA TYR A 235 8.92 -8.23 -51.12
C TYR A 235 10.17 -8.74 -51.86
N SER A 236 11.03 -9.55 -51.21
CA SER A 236 12.22 -10.11 -51.85
C SER A 236 11.97 -11.13 -52.98
N LYS A 237 10.72 -11.56 -53.17
CA LYS A 237 10.31 -12.52 -54.21
C LYS A 237 9.64 -11.86 -55.41
N LEU A 238 9.46 -10.54 -55.38
CA LEU A 238 8.98 -9.70 -56.49
C LEU A 238 10.18 -9.09 -57.23
#